data_AF-A0A3B9VS38-F1
#
_entry.id   AF-A0A3B9VS38-F1
#
_cell.length_a   1.000
_cell.length_b   1.000
_cell.length_c   1.000
_cell.angle_alpha   90.00
_cell.angle_beta   90.00
_cell.angle_gamma   90.00
#
_symmetry.space_group_name_H-M   'P 1'
#
loop_
_entity.id
_entity.type
_entity.pdbx_description
1 polymer ?
#
loop_
_entity_poly.entity_id
_entity_poly.type
_entity_poly.pdbx_seq_one_letter_code
_entity_poly.pdbx_strand_id
1 'polypeptide(L)'
;MLLYVPEKNQQLTQRLLKWLSTQAWVGAIAADVVNPGTGGIVALSDIGLTGERAPDIAVTMRSDQTSQPAPHARSGAATGGKLGAGSHGGGSPAELHNTLIASGPSFRSGIDSKLASGNIDIAPTVLELLNLPIPDHFDGRVLWEALAVQDTVGSREVEVLRQPAPATPSKRSGTEPVIRKVRIGVTEYLCTFG
;
A
#
# COMPACT_ATOMS: atom_id res chain seq x y z
N MET A 1 -1.06 13.06 -1.98
CA MET A 1 -1.74 14.34 -1.72
C MET A 1 -3.08 14.06 -1.06
N LEU A 2 -3.41 14.77 0.01
CA LEU A 2 -4.64 14.62 0.78
C LEU A 2 -5.45 15.92 0.69
N LEU A 3 -6.73 15.84 0.38
CA LEU A 3 -7.62 16.99 0.24
C LEU A 3 -8.77 16.87 1.23
N TYR A 4 -9.06 17.97 1.93
CA TYR A 4 -10.17 18.11 2.87
C TYR A 4 -11.13 19.16 2.31
N VAL A 5 -12.38 18.77 2.12
CA VAL A 5 -13.41 19.60 1.51
C VAL A 5 -14.14 20.35 2.62
N PRO A 6 -14.19 21.69 2.58
CA PRO A 6 -14.92 22.48 3.56
C PRO A 6 -16.36 21.98 3.70
N GLU A 7 -16.80 21.80 4.95
CA GLU A 7 -18.16 21.39 5.29
C GLU A 7 -18.62 20.08 4.63
N LYS A 8 -17.68 19.24 4.14
CA LYS A 8 -17.97 18.01 3.39
C LYS A 8 -18.92 18.22 2.19
N ASN A 9 -18.78 19.36 1.52
CA ASN A 9 -19.65 19.74 0.40
C ASN A 9 -19.55 18.74 -0.77
N GLN A 10 -20.60 17.92 -0.93
CA GLN A 10 -20.66 16.84 -1.93
C GLN A 10 -20.54 17.33 -3.38
N GLN A 11 -21.13 18.48 -3.71
CA GLN A 11 -21.06 19.04 -5.06
C GLN A 11 -19.64 19.49 -5.39
N LEU A 12 -18.94 20.09 -4.43
CA LEU A 12 -17.54 20.46 -4.57
C LEU A 12 -16.66 19.21 -4.73
N THR A 13 -16.87 18.18 -3.91
CA THR A 13 -16.15 16.90 -4.01
C THR A 13 -16.30 16.29 -5.41
N GLN A 14 -17.53 16.18 -5.94
CA GLN A 14 -17.78 15.63 -7.28
C GLN A 14 -17.09 16.46 -8.38
N ARG A 15 -17.13 17.79 -8.29
CA ARG A 15 -16.45 18.68 -9.24
C ARG A 15 -14.93 18.50 -9.18
N LEU A 16 -14.36 18.38 -7.98
CA LEU A 16 -12.93 18.14 -7.77
C LEU A 16 -12.51 16.78 -8.33
N LEU A 17 -13.26 15.70 -8.04
CA LEU A 17 -12.97 14.37 -8.57
C LEU A 17 -12.99 14.35 -10.11
N LYS A 18 -13.99 15.01 -10.71
CA LYS A 18 -14.06 15.14 -12.17
C LYS A 18 -12.84 15.90 -12.72
N TRP A 19 -12.46 17.01 -12.10
CA TRP A 19 -11.28 17.77 -12.53
C TRP A 19 -9.98 16.99 -12.34
N LEU A 20 -9.77 16.35 -11.19
CA LEU A 20 -8.60 15.53 -10.89
C LEU A 20 -8.44 14.38 -11.89
N SER A 21 -9.55 13.72 -12.25
CA SER A 21 -9.53 12.59 -13.20
C SER A 21 -9.04 12.96 -14.60
N THR A 22 -8.98 14.25 -14.95
CA THR A 22 -8.49 14.73 -16.27
C THR A 22 -7.06 15.25 -16.22
N GLN A 23 -6.41 15.29 -15.05
CA GLN A 23 -5.07 15.85 -14.91
C GLN A 23 -3.99 14.82 -15.23
N ALA A 24 -3.04 15.20 -16.09
CA ALA A 24 -1.94 14.31 -16.49
C ALA A 24 -1.03 13.89 -15.32
N TRP A 25 -0.90 14.72 -14.28
CA TRP A 25 -0.06 14.44 -13.11
C TRP A 25 -0.76 13.57 -12.05
N VAL A 26 -2.06 13.31 -12.18
CA VAL A 26 -2.81 12.45 -11.25
C VAL A 26 -2.56 10.99 -11.60
N GLY A 27 -2.16 10.19 -10.61
CA GLY A 27 -2.03 8.74 -10.71
C GLY A 27 -3.35 8.04 -10.39
N ALA A 28 -3.56 7.70 -9.11
CA ALA A 28 -4.80 7.13 -8.60
C ALA A 28 -5.50 8.08 -7.63
N ILE A 29 -6.81 7.87 -7.49
CA ILE A 29 -7.69 8.66 -6.62
C ILE A 29 -8.45 7.71 -5.71
N ALA A 30 -8.51 8.02 -4.41
CA ALA A 30 -9.38 7.36 -3.45
C ALA A 30 -10.30 8.39 -2.78
N ALA A 31 -11.58 8.07 -2.68
CA ALA A 31 -12.59 8.92 -2.03
C ALA A 31 -13.86 8.10 -1.77
N ASP A 32 -14.53 8.38 -0.66
CA ASP A 32 -15.80 7.71 -0.30
C ASP A 32 -16.99 8.53 -0.81
N VAL A 33 -17.23 8.46 -2.13
CA VAL A 33 -18.32 9.22 -2.81
C VAL A 33 -19.27 8.27 -3.52
N VAL A 34 -20.58 8.46 -3.28
CA VAL A 34 -21.63 7.73 -3.99
C VAL A 34 -21.73 8.19 -5.43
N ASN A 35 -21.63 7.26 -6.38
CA ASN A 35 -21.76 7.50 -7.82
C ASN A 35 -20.91 8.68 -8.32
N PRO A 36 -19.57 8.59 -8.27
CA PRO A 36 -18.69 9.72 -8.57
C PRO A 36 -18.80 10.24 -10.01
N GLY A 37 -19.47 9.51 -10.91
CA GLY A 37 -19.62 9.89 -12.32
C GLY A 37 -18.33 9.74 -13.14
N THR A 38 -17.26 9.26 -12.50
CA THR A 38 -15.94 8.98 -13.08
C THR A 38 -15.46 7.61 -12.61
N GLY A 39 -14.93 6.80 -13.53
CA GLY A 39 -14.33 5.50 -13.20
C GLY A 39 -12.95 5.67 -12.55
N GLY A 40 -12.45 4.62 -11.89
CA GLY A 40 -11.10 4.62 -11.32
C GLY A 40 -10.95 5.41 -10.01
N ILE A 41 -12.02 5.49 -9.21
CA ILE A 41 -11.95 5.99 -7.84
C ILE A 41 -12.22 4.82 -6.90
N VAL A 42 -11.34 4.64 -5.93
CA VAL A 42 -11.38 3.53 -4.97
C VAL A 42 -11.77 4.04 -3.58
N ALA A 43 -12.17 3.18 -2.66
CA ALA A 43 -12.54 3.62 -1.32
C ALA A 43 -11.28 3.99 -0.52
N LEU A 44 -11.42 4.89 0.46
CA LEU A 44 -10.31 5.21 1.37
C LEU A 44 -9.91 4.00 2.23
N SER A 45 -10.88 3.13 2.54
CA SER A 45 -10.64 1.85 3.22
C SER A 45 -9.76 0.91 2.41
N ASP A 46 -9.82 0.97 1.08
CA ASP A 46 -9.00 0.12 0.23
C ASP A 46 -7.50 0.47 0.31
N ILE A 47 -7.15 1.66 0.80
CA ILE A 47 -5.75 2.08 0.93
C ILE A 47 -5.34 2.33 2.39
N GLY A 48 -6.16 1.90 3.34
CA GLY A 48 -5.87 2.03 4.78
C GLY A 48 -5.92 3.47 5.29
N LEU A 49 -6.66 4.37 4.62
CA LEU A 49 -6.78 5.78 5.02
C LEU A 49 -8.13 6.12 5.67
N THR A 50 -8.70 5.18 6.42
CA THR A 50 -9.89 5.44 7.26
C THR A 50 -9.50 5.95 8.64
N GLY A 51 -10.43 6.64 9.32
CA GLY A 51 -10.25 7.11 10.69
C GLY A 51 -10.67 8.58 10.87
N GLU A 52 -10.51 9.07 12.09
CA GLU A 52 -10.93 10.43 12.47
C GLU A 52 -10.27 11.54 11.63
N ARG A 53 -9.04 11.30 11.20
CA ARG A 53 -8.24 12.23 10.36
C ARG A 53 -8.24 11.85 8.88
N ALA A 54 -9.16 11.00 8.45
CA ALA A 54 -9.26 10.60 7.05
C ALA A 54 -9.50 11.84 6.15
N PRO A 55 -8.85 11.92 4.99
CA PRO A 55 -9.15 12.95 4.00
C PRO A 55 -10.52 12.69 3.36
N ASP A 56 -11.08 13.68 2.66
CA ASP A 56 -12.22 13.44 1.78
C ASP A 56 -11.77 12.85 0.44
N ILE A 57 -10.57 13.21 -0.02
CA ILE A 57 -9.95 12.69 -1.25
C ILE A 57 -8.45 12.47 -1.03
N ALA A 58 -7.96 11.29 -1.40
CA ALA A 58 -6.53 11.00 -1.51
C ALA A 58 -6.13 10.82 -2.98
N VAL A 59 -4.96 11.36 -3.35
CA VAL A 59 -4.45 11.33 -4.72
C VAL A 59 -2.97 10.95 -4.70
N THR A 60 -2.56 9.95 -5.47
CA THR A 60 -1.15 9.69 -5.77
C THR A 60 -0.70 10.51 -6.98
N MET A 61 0.56 10.92 -6.98
CA MET A 61 1.15 11.51 -8.18
C MET A 61 1.39 10.39 -9.20
N ARG A 62 1.17 10.70 -10.48
CA ARG A 62 1.43 9.76 -11.57
C ARG A 62 2.90 9.40 -11.59
N SER A 63 3.17 8.12 -11.69
CA SER A 63 4.51 7.58 -11.85
C SER A 63 4.44 6.47 -12.90
N ASP A 64 5.38 6.49 -13.83
CA ASP A 64 5.46 5.56 -14.95
C ASP A 64 6.76 4.76 -14.85
N GLN A 65 6.69 3.50 -15.28
CA GLN A 65 7.87 2.65 -15.36
C GLN A 65 8.82 3.16 -16.43
N THR A 66 10.12 3.15 -16.13
CA THR A 66 11.18 3.47 -17.09
C THR A 66 11.90 2.18 -17.51
N SER A 67 12.81 2.30 -18.49
CA SER A 67 13.71 1.21 -18.89
C SER A 67 14.97 1.11 -18.03
N GLN A 68 15.11 1.93 -16.98
CA GLN A 68 16.30 1.99 -16.14
C GLN A 68 16.15 1.06 -14.92
N PRO A 69 17.25 0.57 -14.34
CA PRO A 69 17.19 -0.15 -13.07
C PRO A 69 16.88 0.80 -11.90
N ALA A 70 16.60 0.24 -10.72
CA ALA A 70 16.52 1.01 -9.49
C ALA A 70 17.83 1.81 -9.26
N PRO A 71 17.74 3.05 -8.74
CA PRO A 71 16.54 3.73 -8.26
C PRO A 71 15.74 4.47 -9.35
N HIS A 72 16.16 4.41 -10.61
CA HIS A 72 15.53 5.15 -11.73
C HIS A 72 14.43 4.39 -12.45
N ALA A 73 14.02 3.21 -11.95
CA ALA A 73 13.01 2.34 -12.54
C ALA A 73 11.62 2.98 -12.68
N ARG A 74 11.37 4.09 -11.98
CA ARG A 74 10.14 4.87 -12.05
C ARG A 74 10.47 6.36 -12.11
N SER A 75 9.69 7.12 -12.87
CA SER A 75 9.75 8.58 -12.95
C SER A 75 8.34 9.14 -13.06
N GLY A 76 8.11 10.38 -12.64
CA GLY A 76 6.76 10.92 -12.65
C GLY A 76 6.61 12.31 -12.07
N ALA A 77 5.35 12.66 -11.82
CA ALA A 77 5.00 13.91 -11.18
C ALA A 77 5.40 13.89 -9.70
N ALA A 78 5.74 15.07 -9.19
CA ALA A 78 6.00 15.32 -7.78
C ALA A 78 5.32 16.62 -7.36
N THR A 79 4.96 16.74 -6.08
CA THR A 79 4.36 17.97 -5.54
C THR A 79 5.38 19.10 -5.35
N GLY A 80 6.67 18.83 -5.55
CA GLY A 80 7.76 19.79 -5.42
C GLY A 80 9.13 19.12 -5.49
N GLY A 81 10.19 19.90 -5.24
CA GLY A 81 11.57 19.43 -5.28
C GLY A 81 12.33 19.85 -6.55
N LYS A 82 13.57 19.37 -6.68
CA LYS A 82 14.43 19.65 -7.83
C LYS A 82 14.21 18.58 -8.91
N LEU A 83 14.11 19.00 -10.18
CA LEU A 83 14.05 18.07 -11.30
C LEU A 83 15.25 17.11 -11.30
N GLY A 84 14.98 15.83 -11.52
CA GLY A 84 15.98 14.75 -11.48
C GLY A 84 16.33 14.25 -10.08
N ALA A 85 15.81 14.87 -9.01
CA ALA A 85 15.90 14.32 -7.67
C ALA A 85 14.76 13.31 -7.41
N GLY A 86 14.98 12.39 -6.47
CA GLY A 86 13.96 11.43 -6.03
C GLY A 86 12.88 12.10 -5.17
N SER A 87 11.69 11.50 -5.19
CA SER A 87 10.57 11.82 -4.30
C SER A 87 9.92 10.51 -3.83
N HIS A 88 8.97 10.59 -2.89
CA HIS A 88 8.23 9.45 -2.37
C HIS A 88 6.78 9.83 -2.04
N GLY A 89 5.97 8.85 -1.65
CA GLY A 89 4.57 9.03 -1.24
C GLY A 89 3.56 8.76 -2.35
N GLY A 90 4.02 8.18 -3.47
CA GLY A 90 3.19 7.52 -4.46
C GLY A 90 2.82 6.09 -4.05
N GLY A 91 1.96 5.46 -4.85
CA GLY A 91 1.45 4.11 -4.62
C GLY A 91 2.12 3.04 -5.47
N SER A 92 3.29 3.31 -6.04
CA SER A 92 3.95 2.39 -6.95
C SER A 92 4.61 1.21 -6.23
N PRO A 93 4.76 0.03 -6.87
CA PRO A 93 5.54 -1.06 -6.29
C PRO A 93 6.96 -0.64 -5.91
N ALA A 94 7.59 0.28 -6.66
CA ALA A 94 8.94 0.75 -6.37
C ALA A 94 9.04 1.59 -5.08
N GLU A 95 7.92 2.15 -4.61
CA GLU A 95 7.85 2.93 -3.36
C GLU A 95 7.31 2.09 -2.20
N LEU A 96 6.40 1.16 -2.47
CA LEU A 96 5.77 0.32 -1.44
C LEU A 96 6.62 -0.92 -1.08
N HIS A 97 7.43 -1.43 -2.00
CA HIS A 97 8.26 -2.62 -1.79
C HIS A 97 9.60 -2.26 -1.13
N ASN A 98 9.59 -2.24 0.20
CA ASN A 98 10.76 -1.94 1.03
C ASN A 98 11.54 -3.21 1.40
N THR A 99 12.78 -3.03 1.88
CA THR A 99 13.64 -4.12 2.34
C THR A 99 13.68 -4.17 3.86
N LEU A 100 13.40 -5.34 4.43
CA LEU A 100 13.65 -5.65 5.85
C LEU A 100 14.84 -6.62 5.96
N ILE A 101 15.82 -6.28 6.79
CA ILE A 101 16.95 -7.16 7.13
C ILE A 101 16.90 -7.41 8.63
N ALA A 102 16.88 -8.68 9.03
CA ALA A 102 16.92 -9.10 10.42
C ALA A 102 18.12 -10.02 10.65
N SER A 103 18.76 -9.88 11.81
CA SER A 103 19.92 -10.71 12.20
C SER A 103 19.99 -10.81 13.71
N GLY A 104 20.31 -12.01 14.21
CA GLY A 104 20.41 -12.31 15.63
C GLY A 104 20.20 -13.79 15.90
N PRO A 105 20.45 -14.25 17.14
CA PRO A 105 20.38 -15.67 17.50
C PRO A 105 18.98 -16.27 17.34
N SER A 106 17.93 -15.45 17.40
CA SER A 106 16.54 -15.88 17.23
C SER A 106 16.08 -15.93 15.76
N PHE A 107 16.89 -15.44 14.81
CA PHE A 107 16.56 -15.43 13.40
C PHE A 107 17.28 -16.56 12.65
N ARG A 108 16.63 -17.08 11.61
CA ARG A 108 17.28 -17.99 10.66
C ARG A 108 18.31 -17.23 9.83
N SER A 109 19.45 -17.87 9.58
CA SER A 109 20.51 -17.33 8.72
C SER A 109 20.31 -17.73 7.27
N GLY A 110 20.69 -16.83 6.34
CA GLY A 110 20.75 -17.14 4.90
C GLY A 110 19.39 -17.33 4.21
N ILE A 111 18.30 -16.87 4.84
CA ILE A 111 16.96 -16.92 4.26
C ILE A 111 16.63 -15.64 3.49
N ASP A 112 15.87 -15.81 2.41
CA ASP A 112 15.25 -14.73 1.64
C ASP A 112 13.75 -15.04 1.55
N SER A 113 12.97 -14.48 2.48
CA SER A 113 11.52 -14.72 2.52
C SER A 113 10.83 -14.00 1.36
N LYS A 114 10.02 -14.74 0.61
CA LYS A 114 9.14 -14.21 -0.44
C LYS A 114 7.70 -14.00 0.00
N LEU A 115 7.40 -14.22 1.28
CA LEU A 115 6.10 -13.89 1.84
C LEU A 115 5.94 -12.37 1.94
N ALA A 116 4.72 -11.90 1.71
CA ALA A 116 4.43 -10.49 1.93
C ALA A 116 4.59 -10.13 3.41
N SER A 117 5.23 -9.00 3.65
CA SER A 117 5.45 -8.40 4.96
C SER A 117 5.43 -6.88 4.83
N GLY A 118 5.26 -6.20 5.95
CA GLY A 118 5.27 -4.73 6.01
C GLY A 118 5.73 -4.23 7.38
N ASN A 119 5.87 -2.90 7.50
CA ASN A 119 6.31 -2.27 8.74
C ASN A 119 5.42 -2.62 9.95
N ILE A 120 4.15 -2.91 9.70
CA ILE A 120 3.17 -3.34 10.72
C ILE A 120 3.59 -4.66 11.42
N ASP A 121 4.41 -5.49 10.79
CA ASP A 121 4.86 -6.77 11.32
C ASP A 121 6.07 -6.65 12.26
N ILE A 122 6.75 -5.49 12.26
CA ILE A 122 7.98 -5.27 13.05
C ILE A 122 7.65 -5.32 14.54
N ALA A 123 6.68 -4.53 14.99
CA ALA A 123 6.29 -4.45 16.40
C ALA A 123 5.84 -5.80 16.98
N PRO A 124 4.90 -6.56 16.38
CA PRO A 124 4.51 -7.87 16.90
C PRO A 124 5.69 -8.86 16.91
N THR A 125 6.58 -8.83 15.91
CA THR A 125 7.77 -9.69 15.90
C THR A 125 8.75 -9.35 17.03
N VAL A 126 8.96 -8.07 17.33
CA VAL A 126 9.83 -7.65 18.44
C VAL A 126 9.22 -8.01 19.81
N LEU A 127 7.91 -7.82 19.98
CA LEU A 127 7.23 -8.21 21.23
C LEU A 127 7.31 -9.71 21.48
N GLU A 128 7.15 -10.54 20.44
CA GLU A 128 7.37 -11.98 20.52
C GLU A 128 8.78 -12.32 21.00
N LEU A 129 9.81 -11.71 20.40
CA LEU A 129 11.21 -11.93 20.79
C LEU A 129 11.52 -11.53 22.24
N LEU A 130 10.80 -10.55 22.78
CA LEU A 130 10.92 -10.09 24.16
C LEU A 130 10.00 -10.87 25.12
N ASN A 131 9.24 -11.85 24.62
CA ASN A 131 8.24 -12.60 25.37
C ASN A 131 7.23 -11.66 26.08
N LEU A 132 6.76 -10.65 25.34
CA LEU A 132 5.78 -9.66 25.78
C LEU A 132 4.43 -9.91 25.08
N PRO A 133 3.30 -9.57 25.72
CA PRO A 133 1.99 -9.71 25.11
C PRO A 133 1.86 -8.82 23.87
N ILE A 134 1.34 -9.39 22.78
CA ILE A 134 1.02 -8.68 21.55
C ILE A 134 -0.41 -8.17 21.65
N PRO A 135 -0.66 -6.85 21.54
CA PRO A 135 -2.02 -6.33 21.58
C PRO A 135 -2.88 -6.77 20.38
N ASP A 136 -4.14 -7.11 20.63
CA ASP A 136 -5.09 -7.56 19.59
C ASP A 136 -5.45 -6.49 18.54
N HIS A 137 -5.09 -5.22 18.80
CA HIS A 137 -5.35 -4.10 17.89
C HIS A 137 -4.23 -3.88 16.86
N PHE A 138 -3.19 -4.71 16.85
CA PHE A 138 -2.17 -4.65 15.80
C PHE A 138 -2.67 -5.37 14.54
N ASP A 139 -2.58 -4.70 13.39
CA ASP A 139 -2.93 -5.29 12.09
C ASP A 139 -1.88 -6.28 11.59
N GLY A 140 -0.63 -6.10 12.04
CA GLY A 140 0.52 -6.91 11.63
C GLY A 140 0.60 -8.26 12.33
N ARG A 141 1.42 -9.14 11.78
CA ARG A 141 1.69 -10.48 12.29
C ARG A 141 3.14 -10.63 12.74
N VAL A 142 3.41 -11.63 13.58
CA VAL A 142 4.77 -12.09 13.79
C VAL A 142 5.31 -12.72 12.50
N LEU A 143 6.52 -12.36 12.12
CA LEU A 143 7.23 -12.95 10.97
C LEU A 143 7.87 -14.30 11.33
N TRP A 144 7.02 -15.29 11.65
CA TRP A 144 7.44 -16.64 12.07
C TRP A 144 8.39 -17.32 11.08
N GLU A 145 8.23 -17.04 9.79
CA GLU A 145 9.11 -17.55 8.74
C GLU A 145 10.57 -17.11 8.89
N ALA A 146 10.81 -15.99 9.59
CA ALA A 146 12.14 -15.47 9.85
C ALA A 146 12.76 -16.04 11.13
N LEU A 147 11.95 -16.59 12.04
CA LEU A 147 12.40 -17.01 13.37
C LEU A 147 12.95 -18.45 13.36
N ALA A 148 14.09 -18.63 14.03
CA ALA A 148 14.66 -19.92 14.35
C ALA A 148 13.94 -20.46 15.60
N VAL A 149 12.74 -21.00 15.42
CA VAL A 149 11.93 -21.55 16.53
C VAL A 149 12.76 -22.58 17.32
N GLN A 150 12.96 -22.37 18.62
CA GLN A 150 13.40 -23.43 19.53
C GLN A 150 12.18 -24.28 19.91
N ASP A 151 11.89 -25.27 19.06
CA ASP A 151 11.20 -26.55 19.31
C ASP A 151 10.07 -26.67 20.37
N THR A 152 9.34 -25.62 20.69
CA THR A 152 8.17 -25.72 21.58
C THR A 152 6.99 -24.97 20.99
N VAL A 153 5.98 -25.77 20.61
CA VAL A 153 4.64 -25.40 20.16
C VAL A 153 4.50 -25.09 18.66
N GLY A 154 4.23 -26.16 17.90
CA GLY A 154 3.23 -26.22 16.83
C GLY A 154 3.40 -25.25 15.66
N SER A 155 4.00 -25.75 14.59
CA SER A 155 3.97 -25.15 13.24
C SER A 155 2.57 -24.65 12.88
N ARG A 156 2.35 -23.33 12.96
CA ARG A 156 1.15 -22.69 12.42
C ARG A 156 1.31 -22.63 10.91
N GLU A 157 0.45 -23.34 10.18
CA GLU A 157 0.37 -23.27 8.73
C GLU A 157 0.08 -21.83 8.30
N VAL A 158 0.86 -21.34 7.32
CA VAL A 158 0.62 -20.06 6.67
C VAL A 158 -0.23 -20.32 5.43
N GLU A 159 -1.53 -20.03 5.50
CA GLU A 159 -2.42 -20.09 4.34
C GLU A 159 -2.25 -18.82 3.49
N VAL A 160 -1.85 -18.99 2.23
CA VAL A 160 -1.64 -17.90 1.27
C VAL A 160 -2.85 -17.81 0.34
N LEU A 161 -3.77 -16.89 0.64
CA LEU A 161 -4.90 -16.59 -0.23
C LEU A 161 -4.50 -15.54 -1.28
N ARG A 162 -4.37 -15.97 -2.54
CA ARG A 162 -4.23 -15.07 -3.70
C ARG A 162 -5.62 -14.75 -4.25
N GLN A 163 -6.11 -13.54 -4.02
CA GLN A 163 -7.29 -13.05 -4.75
C GLN A 163 -6.83 -12.21 -5.94
N PRO A 164 -7.10 -12.62 -7.19
CA PRO A 164 -7.02 -11.73 -8.33
C PRO A 164 -8.21 -10.77 -8.28
N ALA A 165 -7.95 -9.46 -8.38
CA ALA A 165 -9.01 -8.49 -8.68
C ALA A 165 -9.57 -8.78 -10.08
N PRO A 166 -10.88 -8.61 -10.32
CA PRO A 166 -11.45 -8.79 -11.65
C PRO A 166 -10.98 -7.64 -12.55
N ALA A 167 -10.03 -7.93 -13.45
CA ALA A 167 -9.70 -7.05 -14.56
C ALA A 167 -10.66 -7.34 -15.71
N THR A 168 -11.62 -6.44 -15.94
CA THR A 168 -12.35 -6.41 -17.21
C THR A 168 -11.53 -5.53 -18.16
N PRO A 169 -11.06 -6.02 -19.31
CA PRO A 169 -10.21 -5.21 -20.19
C PRO A 169 -11.04 -4.13 -20.89
N SER A 170 -10.98 -2.91 -20.35
CA SER A 170 -11.54 -1.71 -20.98
C SER A 170 -10.53 -1.15 -22.00
N LYS A 171 -10.93 -1.11 -23.28
CA LYS A 171 -10.17 -0.48 -24.38
C LYS A 171 -10.25 1.05 -24.32
N ARG A 172 -9.73 1.67 -23.25
CA ARG A 172 -9.45 3.12 -23.22
C ARG A 172 -8.02 3.34 -22.73
N SER A 173 -7.24 4.15 -23.46
CA SER A 173 -5.83 4.44 -23.17
C SER A 173 -5.64 5.40 -22.00
N GLY A 174 -6.27 5.10 -20.86
CA GLY A 174 -5.98 5.70 -19.56
C GLY A 174 -6.00 4.56 -18.57
N THR A 175 -4.86 4.24 -17.96
CA THR A 175 -4.71 3.12 -17.04
C THR A 175 -5.71 3.27 -15.90
N GLU A 176 -6.69 2.36 -15.82
CA GLU A 176 -7.53 2.21 -14.63
C GLU A 176 -6.60 2.01 -13.43
N PRO A 177 -6.77 2.75 -12.33
CA PRO A 177 -5.87 2.65 -11.19
C PRO A 177 -5.95 1.24 -10.62
N VAL A 178 -4.80 0.57 -10.62
CA VAL A 178 -4.69 -0.79 -10.11
C VAL A 178 -4.46 -0.70 -8.61
N ILE A 179 -5.41 -1.17 -7.82
CA ILE A 179 -5.10 -1.61 -6.46
C ILE A 179 -4.62 -3.04 -6.52
N ARG A 180 -3.46 -3.30 -5.94
CA ARG A 180 -3.03 -4.67 -5.65
C ARG A 180 -2.81 -4.81 -4.16
N LYS A 181 -3.46 -5.81 -3.58
CA LYS A 181 -3.22 -6.23 -2.20
C LYS A 181 -2.80 -7.70 -2.15
N VAL A 182 -2.08 -8.06 -1.10
CA VAL A 182 -1.73 -9.45 -0.78
C VAL A 182 -2.13 -9.71 0.66
N ARG A 183 -2.61 -10.91 0.95
CA ARG A 183 -2.99 -11.33 2.30
C ARG A 183 -2.19 -12.55 2.73
N ILE A 184 -1.71 -12.54 3.97
CA ILE A 184 -1.03 -13.67 4.63
C ILE A 184 -1.73 -13.90 5.96
N GLY A 185 -2.46 -15.02 6.09
CA GLY A 185 -3.39 -15.21 7.19
C GLY A 185 -4.46 -14.12 7.20
N VAL A 186 -4.53 -13.35 8.29
CA VAL A 186 -5.47 -12.22 8.45
C VAL A 186 -4.86 -10.86 8.08
N THR A 187 -3.55 -10.77 7.93
CA THR A 187 -2.84 -9.51 7.65
C THR A 187 -2.85 -9.20 6.16
N GLU A 188 -3.18 -7.95 5.82
CA GLU A 188 -3.30 -7.47 4.45
C GLU A 188 -2.24 -6.40 4.16
N TYR A 189 -1.64 -6.46 2.96
CA TYR A 189 -0.57 -5.58 2.52
C TYR A 189 -0.96 -4.89 1.21
N LEU A 190 -0.88 -3.55 1.18
CA LEU A 190 -1.04 -2.77 -0.05
C LEU A 190 0.26 -2.84 -0.86
N CYS A 191 0.18 -3.38 -2.08
CA CYS A 191 1.33 -3.51 -2.99
C CYS A 191 1.31 -2.50 -4.14
N THR A 192 0.14 -1.97 -4.49
CA THR A 192 0.00 -0.94 -5.54
C THR A 192 -1.26 -0.14 -5.31
N PHE A 193 -1.18 1.17 -5.53
CA PHE A 193 -2.28 2.11 -5.63
C PHE A 193 -2.00 3.13 -6.76
N GLY A 194 -2.41 2.76 -7.97
CA GLY A 194 -2.17 3.52 -9.21
C GLY A 194 -1.16 2.92 -10.15
#